data_AF-A0AA35I8C5-F1
#
_entry.id   AF-A0AA35I8C5-F1
#
_cell.length_a   1.000
_cell.length_b   1.000
_cell.length_c   1.000
_cell.angle_alpha   90.00
_cell.angle_beta   90.00
_cell.angle_gamma   90.00
#
_symmetry.space_group_name_H-M   'P 1'
#
loop_
_entity.id
_entity.type
_entity.pdbx_description
1 polymer ?
#
loop_
_entity_poly.entity_id
_entity_poly.type
_entity_poly.pdbx_seq_one_letter_code
_entity_poly.pdbx_strand_id
1 'polypeptide(L)'
;MEVVDLLRMVDEGQIDLTLVDSNELAMNQVYFPNVRVAFDVGDTRDQRWAVAAGEDNSLLNEINEFLDKAQKNGTLQRLKDRYYGHVDVLGYVGAYTFAQHLQQRLPKYEKHFKSYAKVEQVDWRLLAAIGYQESMWQPEVTSKTGVRGLMMLTQRTAQAMGVSNRLDPKQSIQGGAKYFMKIKAELDDSIQEPDRTWFALAAYNVGSGHLEDARTLAKREKLNPNKWLDVKKMLPRLSQKQWYRQTKYGYARGGEPVHFVANIRRYYDILTWVTQPQLEGQVAEGNLHVPGVNKTKPAEQSPPM
;
A
#
# COMPACT_ATOMS: atom_id res chain seq x y z
N MET A 1 18.69 -20.86 -4.45
CA MET A 1 17.68 -20.58 -5.49
C MET A 1 16.38 -20.42 -4.74
N GLU A 2 15.97 -19.18 -4.58
CA GLU A 2 14.80 -18.80 -3.82
C GLU A 2 13.55 -18.80 -4.70
N VAL A 3 12.36 -18.70 -4.09
CA VAL A 3 11.10 -18.64 -4.85
C VAL A 3 11.07 -17.47 -5.84
N VAL A 4 11.65 -16.33 -5.45
CA VAL A 4 11.77 -15.15 -6.32
C VAL A 4 12.59 -15.44 -7.59
N ASP A 5 13.62 -16.28 -7.50
CA ASP A 5 14.43 -16.68 -8.66
C ASP A 5 13.61 -17.53 -9.62
N LEU A 6 12.87 -18.51 -9.07
CA LEU A 6 12.03 -19.40 -9.86
C LEU A 6 10.95 -18.61 -10.62
N LEU A 7 10.30 -17.66 -9.95
CA LEU A 7 9.28 -16.82 -10.57
C LEU A 7 9.87 -15.90 -11.64
N ARG A 8 11.06 -15.33 -11.40
CA ARG A 8 11.80 -14.56 -12.40
C ARG A 8 12.17 -15.40 -13.62
N MET A 9 12.67 -16.61 -13.42
CA MET A 9 13.04 -17.51 -14.52
C MET A 9 11.83 -17.86 -15.38
N VAL A 10 10.64 -18.04 -14.79
CA VAL A 10 9.38 -18.19 -15.54
C VAL A 10 8.99 -16.91 -16.26
N ASP A 11 9.06 -15.76 -15.58
CA ASP A 11 8.69 -14.44 -16.14
C ASP A 11 9.51 -14.06 -17.38
N GLU A 12 10.81 -14.40 -17.36
CA GLU A 12 11.79 -14.15 -18.42
C GLU A 12 11.85 -15.27 -19.47
N GLY A 13 11.10 -16.36 -19.30
CA GLY A 13 11.06 -17.50 -20.22
C GLY A 13 12.34 -18.36 -20.20
N GLN A 14 13.09 -18.34 -19.11
CA GLN A 14 14.25 -19.22 -18.90
C GLN A 14 13.84 -20.65 -18.53
N ILE A 15 12.70 -20.81 -17.85
CA ILE A 15 12.05 -22.10 -17.57
C ILE A 15 10.55 -21.99 -17.86
N ASP A 16 9.91 -23.10 -18.22
CA ASP A 16 8.49 -23.10 -18.60
C ASP A 16 7.54 -23.02 -17.40
N LEU A 17 7.85 -23.75 -16.31
CA LEU A 17 6.98 -23.95 -15.16
C LEU A 17 7.77 -24.02 -13.85
N THR A 18 7.12 -23.62 -12.76
CA THR A 18 7.60 -23.81 -11.38
C THR A 18 6.44 -24.19 -10.46
N LEU A 19 6.74 -24.67 -9.25
CA LEU A 19 5.77 -24.95 -8.19
C LEU A 19 6.11 -24.14 -6.95
N VAL A 20 5.16 -23.34 -6.47
CA VAL A 20 5.33 -22.43 -5.33
C VAL A 20 4.06 -22.42 -4.48
N ASP A 21 4.19 -22.04 -3.21
CA ASP A 21 3.03 -21.82 -2.35
C ASP A 21 2.22 -20.61 -2.85
N SER A 22 0.90 -20.65 -2.66
CA SER A 22 -0.01 -19.60 -3.14
C SER A 22 0.24 -18.24 -2.49
N ASN A 23 0.69 -18.19 -1.24
CA ASN A 23 1.06 -16.94 -0.57
C ASN A 23 2.34 -16.32 -1.16
N GLU A 24 3.31 -17.14 -1.56
CA GLU A 24 4.54 -16.66 -2.21
C GLU A 24 4.23 -16.07 -3.59
N LEU A 25 3.38 -16.77 -4.36
CA LEU A 25 2.91 -16.22 -5.63
C LEU A 25 2.13 -14.92 -5.41
N ALA A 26 1.22 -14.88 -4.43
CA ALA A 26 0.44 -13.68 -4.12
C ALA A 26 1.32 -12.48 -3.72
N MET A 27 2.43 -12.72 -3.03
CA MET A 27 3.40 -11.66 -2.71
C MET A 27 4.14 -11.17 -3.96
N ASN A 28 4.52 -12.10 -4.83
CA ASN A 28 5.48 -11.84 -5.90
C ASN A 28 4.84 -11.53 -7.27
N GLN A 29 3.55 -11.78 -7.45
CA GLN A 29 2.83 -11.61 -8.72
C GLN A 29 2.94 -10.19 -9.30
N VAL A 30 3.03 -9.18 -8.42
CA VAL A 30 3.20 -7.78 -8.83
C VAL A 30 4.59 -7.48 -9.40
N TYR A 31 5.57 -8.33 -9.11
CA TYR A 31 6.92 -8.24 -9.65
C TYR A 31 7.13 -9.10 -10.89
N PHE A 32 6.21 -10.01 -11.20
CA PHE A 32 6.34 -10.97 -12.30
C PHE A 32 5.06 -10.98 -13.16
N PRO A 33 4.90 -9.98 -14.04
CA PRO A 33 3.70 -9.74 -14.84
C PRO A 33 3.37 -10.85 -15.83
N ASN A 34 4.31 -11.72 -16.18
CA ASN A 34 4.10 -12.81 -17.14
C ASN A 34 3.75 -14.13 -16.46
N VAL A 35 4.03 -14.25 -15.15
CA VAL A 35 3.72 -15.45 -14.37
C VAL A 35 2.22 -15.62 -14.18
N ARG A 36 1.71 -16.85 -14.33
CA ARG A 36 0.30 -17.21 -14.14
C ARG A 36 0.17 -18.49 -13.32
N VAL A 37 -0.91 -18.58 -12.55
CA VAL A 37 -1.37 -19.86 -12.01
C VAL A 37 -1.87 -20.72 -13.17
N ALA A 38 -1.30 -21.90 -13.33
CA ALA A 38 -1.82 -22.90 -14.26
C ALA A 38 -2.97 -23.70 -13.61
N PHE A 39 -2.69 -24.32 -12.46
CA PHE A 39 -3.65 -25.08 -11.64
C PHE A 39 -3.07 -25.30 -10.25
N ASP A 40 -3.93 -25.61 -9.29
CA ASP A 40 -3.53 -25.95 -7.92
C ASP A 40 -3.06 -27.41 -7.86
N VAL A 41 -1.96 -27.65 -7.13
CA VAL A 41 -1.36 -28.98 -6.96
C VAL A 41 -1.55 -29.46 -5.52
N GLY A 42 -2.47 -30.41 -5.33
CA GLY A 42 -2.77 -31.00 -4.03
C GLY A 42 -3.77 -30.18 -3.20
N ASP A 43 -4.00 -30.63 -1.96
CA ASP A 43 -4.92 -29.96 -1.02
C ASP A 43 -4.24 -28.80 -0.28
N THR A 44 -5.05 -27.85 0.20
CA THR A 44 -4.60 -26.75 1.07
C THR A 44 -3.88 -27.29 2.30
N ARG A 45 -2.69 -26.76 2.58
CA ARG A 45 -1.90 -27.11 3.77
C ARG A 45 -1.61 -25.88 4.62
N ASP A 46 -1.64 -26.07 5.93
CA ASP A 46 -1.25 -25.03 6.89
C ASP A 46 0.27 -24.97 7.02
N GLN A 47 0.83 -23.77 6.98
CA GLN A 47 2.22 -23.53 7.35
C GLN A 47 2.41 -23.69 8.86
N ARG A 48 3.49 -24.35 9.26
CA ARG A 48 3.82 -24.62 10.66
C ARG A 48 5.27 -24.27 10.94
N TRP A 49 5.55 -23.84 12.17
CA TRP A 49 6.93 -23.75 12.64
C TRP A 49 7.42 -25.15 12.99
N ALA A 50 8.65 -25.45 12.58
CA ALA A 50 9.34 -26.67 12.94
C ALA A 50 10.32 -26.40 14.08
N VAL A 51 10.33 -27.29 15.08
CA VAL A 51 11.30 -27.28 16.18
C VAL A 51 12.07 -28.59 16.18
N ALA A 52 13.26 -28.60 16.79
CA ALA A 52 14.05 -29.82 16.92
C ALA A 52 13.27 -30.90 17.69
N ALA A 53 13.36 -32.14 17.23
CA ALA A 53 12.73 -33.27 17.91
C ALA A 53 13.44 -33.55 19.25
N GLY A 54 12.66 -33.82 20.29
CA GLY A 54 13.17 -34.14 21.62
C GLY A 54 12.03 -34.45 22.59
N GLU A 55 12.38 -34.88 23.80
CA GLU A 55 11.40 -35.13 24.87
C GLU A 55 10.92 -33.83 25.55
N ASP A 56 11.74 -32.77 25.46
CA ASP A 56 11.40 -31.46 25.99
C ASP A 56 10.47 -30.69 25.04
N ASN A 57 9.23 -30.51 25.48
CA ASN A 57 8.20 -29.77 24.75
C ASN A 57 8.00 -28.34 25.28
N SER A 58 8.85 -27.84 26.19
CA SER A 58 8.68 -26.51 26.81
C SER A 58 8.58 -25.39 25.76
N LEU A 59 9.53 -25.33 24.81
CA LEU A 59 9.51 -24.35 23.73
C LEU A 59 8.32 -24.55 22.78
N LEU A 60 7.99 -25.80 22.44
CA LEU A 60 6.88 -26.10 21.55
C LEU A 60 5.55 -25.62 22.14
N ASN A 61 5.35 -25.81 23.44
CA ASN A 61 4.15 -25.36 24.15
C ASN A 61 4.02 -23.82 24.12
N GLU A 62 5.12 -23.10 24.41
CA GLU A 62 5.13 -21.63 24.36
C GLU A 62 4.87 -21.08 22.95
N ILE A 63 5.44 -21.72 21.92
CA ILE A 63 5.17 -21.36 20.51
C ILE A 63 3.69 -21.54 20.18
N ASN A 64 3.10 -22.68 20.56
CA ASN A 64 1.69 -22.96 20.29
C ASN A 64 0.78 -21.96 21.02
N GLU A 65 1.05 -21.64 22.29
CA GLU A 65 0.28 -20.63 23.03
C GLU A 65 0.40 -19.24 22.39
N PHE A 66 1.61 -18.86 21.96
CA PHE A 66 1.83 -17.62 21.24
C PHE A 66 1.03 -17.55 19.94
N LEU A 67 1.07 -18.60 19.12
CA LEU A 67 0.35 -18.65 17.83
C LEU A 67 -1.17 -18.63 18.04
N ASP A 68 -1.68 -19.37 19.02
CA ASP A 68 -3.10 -19.35 19.40
C ASP A 68 -3.56 -17.95 19.80
N LYS A 69 -2.77 -17.27 20.64
CA LYS A 69 -3.04 -15.90 21.06
C LYS A 69 -3.00 -14.94 19.88
N ALA A 70 -2.01 -15.08 18.99
CA ALA A 70 -1.85 -14.27 17.79
C ALA A 70 -3.00 -14.48 16.79
N GLN A 71 -3.56 -15.69 16.71
CA GLN A 71 -4.74 -15.97 15.92
C GLN A 71 -5.99 -15.35 16.54
N LYS A 72 -6.26 -15.60 17.83
CA LYS A 72 -7.43 -15.09 18.57
C LYS A 72 -7.50 -13.56 18.58
N ASN A 73 -6.37 -12.88 18.71
CA ASN A 73 -6.32 -11.41 18.72
C ASN A 73 -6.15 -10.79 17.31
N GLY A 74 -6.18 -11.60 16.26
CA GLY A 74 -6.10 -11.18 14.86
C GLY A 74 -4.72 -10.69 14.40
N THR A 75 -3.64 -10.93 15.15
CA THR A 75 -2.28 -10.59 14.72
C THR A 75 -1.89 -11.32 13.45
N LEU A 76 -2.18 -12.62 13.35
CA LEU A 76 -1.88 -13.39 12.14
C LEU A 76 -2.61 -12.84 10.91
N GLN A 77 -3.90 -12.52 11.03
CA GLN A 77 -4.65 -11.91 9.93
C GLN A 77 -4.04 -10.56 9.51
N ARG A 78 -3.61 -9.73 10.47
CA ARG A 78 -2.93 -8.45 10.16
C ARG A 78 -1.61 -8.64 9.42
N LEU A 79 -0.86 -9.69 9.73
CA LEU A 79 0.38 -10.02 9.04
C LEU A 79 0.08 -10.54 7.63
N LYS A 80 -0.89 -11.46 7.49
CA LYS A 80 -1.35 -11.98 6.19
C LYS A 80 -1.81 -10.85 5.27
N ASP A 81 -2.69 -9.97 5.75
CA ASP A 81 -3.21 -8.85 4.95
C ASP A 81 -2.10 -7.89 4.52
N ARG A 82 -1.07 -7.71 5.37
CA ARG A 82 0.04 -6.81 5.11
C ARG A 82 0.97 -7.36 4.02
N TYR A 83 1.33 -8.64 4.07
CA TYR A 83 2.36 -9.20 3.19
C TYR A 83 1.78 -9.94 1.97
N TYR A 84 0.62 -10.59 2.11
CA TYR A 84 0.06 -11.46 1.06
C TYR A 84 -1.23 -10.91 0.43
N GLY A 85 -1.90 -9.93 1.04
CA GLY A 85 -3.17 -9.37 0.57
C GLY A 85 -3.09 -8.42 -0.63
N HIS A 86 -2.00 -8.47 -1.42
CA HIS A 86 -1.79 -7.55 -2.54
C HIS A 86 -2.54 -7.98 -3.82
N VAL A 87 -2.53 -9.27 -4.15
CA VAL A 87 -3.21 -9.81 -5.35
C VAL A 87 -4.73 -9.81 -5.23
N ASP A 88 -5.27 -10.16 -4.06
CA ASP A 88 -6.71 -10.24 -3.83
C ASP A 88 -7.45 -8.91 -4.02
N VAL A 89 -6.75 -7.76 -3.99
CA VAL A 89 -7.40 -6.44 -3.98
C VAL A 89 -6.95 -5.50 -5.10
N LEU A 90 -5.71 -5.60 -5.61
CA LEU A 90 -5.36 -4.91 -6.86
C LEU A 90 -5.97 -5.62 -8.08
N GLY A 91 -6.23 -6.92 -7.95
CA GLY A 91 -6.51 -7.79 -9.08
C GLY A 91 -5.27 -7.97 -9.95
N TYR A 92 -5.26 -9.05 -10.72
CA TYR A 92 -4.14 -9.40 -11.60
C TYR A 92 -3.80 -8.28 -12.60
N VAL A 93 -4.81 -7.65 -13.22
CA VAL A 93 -4.64 -6.52 -14.16
C VAL A 93 -4.03 -5.29 -13.49
N GLY A 94 -4.42 -5.01 -12.24
CA GLY A 94 -3.91 -3.87 -11.47
C GLY A 94 -2.43 -4.04 -11.12
N ALA A 95 -2.04 -5.24 -10.69
CA ALA A 95 -0.64 -5.59 -10.42
C ALA A 95 0.24 -5.47 -11.67
N TYR A 96 -0.20 -6.04 -12.80
CA TYR A 96 0.49 -5.93 -14.09
C TYR A 96 0.67 -4.46 -14.54
N THR A 97 -0.39 -3.66 -14.42
CA THR A 97 -0.38 -2.24 -14.80
C THR A 97 0.57 -1.43 -13.91
N PHE A 98 0.61 -1.72 -12.60
CA PHE A 98 1.56 -1.10 -11.69
C PHE A 98 3.01 -1.39 -12.09
N ALA A 99 3.33 -2.65 -12.38
CA ALA A 99 4.66 -3.06 -12.84
C ALA A 99 5.09 -2.30 -14.11
N GLN A 100 4.20 -2.16 -15.09
CA GLN A 100 4.46 -1.36 -16.30
C GLN A 100 4.81 0.10 -15.97
N HIS A 101 4.00 0.73 -15.12
CA HIS A 101 4.23 2.11 -14.73
C HIS A 101 5.50 2.27 -13.91
N LEU A 102 5.88 1.26 -13.12
CA LEU A 102 7.11 1.25 -12.35
C LEU A 102 8.32 1.35 -13.26
N GLN A 103 8.32 0.68 -14.42
CA GLN A 103 9.41 0.79 -15.39
C GLN A 103 9.33 2.06 -16.24
N GLN A 104 8.13 2.40 -16.71
CA GLN A 104 7.96 3.40 -17.78
C GLN A 104 7.77 4.83 -17.28
N ARG A 105 7.27 5.00 -16.04
CA ARG A 105 6.85 6.29 -15.50
C ARG A 105 7.68 6.70 -14.29
N LEU A 106 7.86 5.82 -13.29
CA LEU A 106 8.56 6.20 -12.06
C LEU A 106 9.97 6.79 -12.29
N PRO A 107 10.83 6.26 -13.19
CA PRO A 107 12.18 6.80 -13.38
C PRO A 107 12.23 8.28 -13.78
N LYS A 108 11.16 8.79 -14.42
CA LYS A 108 11.03 10.21 -14.79
C LYS A 108 10.88 11.12 -13.58
N TYR A 109 10.38 10.60 -12.45
CA TYR A 109 9.98 11.39 -11.28
C TYR A 109 10.71 10.98 -10.00
N GLU A 110 11.40 9.83 -9.99
CA GLU A 110 12.09 9.28 -8.82
C GLU A 110 13.04 10.28 -8.17
N LYS A 111 13.83 11.02 -8.97
CA LYS A 111 14.74 12.05 -8.45
C LYS A 111 13.99 13.16 -7.71
N HIS A 112 12.80 13.55 -8.17
CA HIS A 112 11.97 14.54 -7.50
C HIS A 112 11.43 14.00 -6.18
N PHE A 113 10.90 12.77 -6.17
CA PHE A 113 10.46 12.11 -4.94
C PHE A 113 11.58 12.04 -3.92
N LYS A 114 12.76 11.50 -4.28
CA LYS A 114 13.92 11.40 -3.39
C LYS A 114 14.36 12.77 -2.85
N SER A 115 14.43 13.78 -3.72
CA SER A 115 14.86 15.13 -3.32
C SER A 115 13.93 15.74 -2.28
N TYR A 116 12.62 15.70 -2.50
CA TYR A 116 11.66 16.32 -1.58
C TYR A 116 11.40 15.48 -0.34
N ALA A 117 11.43 14.15 -0.46
CA ALA A 117 11.39 13.24 0.68
C ALA A 117 12.51 13.51 1.68
N LYS A 118 13.73 13.76 1.18
CA LYS A 118 14.88 14.14 2.02
C LYS A 118 14.65 15.45 2.78
N VAL A 119 14.09 16.46 2.11
CA VAL A 119 13.79 17.76 2.73
C VAL A 119 12.72 17.62 3.81
N GLU A 120 11.66 16.88 3.50
CA GLU A 120 10.49 16.69 4.37
C GLU A 120 10.68 15.56 5.40
N GLN A 121 11.84 14.89 5.43
CA GLN A 121 12.18 13.78 6.31
C GLN A 121 11.14 12.65 6.30
N VAL A 122 10.72 12.25 5.11
CA VAL A 122 9.76 11.16 4.87
C VAL A 122 10.37 10.15 3.92
N ASP A 123 9.89 8.90 3.92
CA ASP A 123 10.32 7.91 2.94
C ASP A 123 9.83 8.32 1.53
N TRP A 124 10.76 8.38 0.57
CA TRP A 124 10.43 8.78 -0.81
C TRP A 124 9.47 7.81 -1.48
N ARG A 125 9.49 6.53 -1.09
CA ARG A 125 8.62 5.49 -1.63
C ARG A 125 7.18 5.71 -1.18
N LEU A 126 6.96 6.27 0.01
CA LEU A 126 5.63 6.65 0.48
C LEU A 126 5.08 7.80 -0.36
N LEU A 127 5.90 8.82 -0.66
CA LEU A 127 5.49 9.92 -1.54
C LEU A 127 5.20 9.42 -2.97
N ALA A 128 6.02 8.51 -3.49
CA ALA A 128 5.79 7.88 -4.78
C ALA A 128 4.48 7.06 -4.79
N ALA A 129 4.19 6.32 -3.72
CA ALA A 129 2.94 5.59 -3.56
C ALA A 129 1.71 6.50 -3.55
N ILE A 130 1.78 7.65 -2.87
CA ILE A 130 0.72 8.69 -2.91
C ILE A 130 0.53 9.18 -4.35
N GLY A 131 1.62 9.56 -5.04
CA GLY A 131 1.54 10.02 -6.42
C GLY A 131 0.98 8.98 -7.39
N TYR A 132 1.21 7.69 -7.14
CA TYR A 132 0.63 6.62 -7.94
C TYR A 132 -0.88 6.50 -7.71
N GLN A 133 -1.32 6.51 -6.45
CA GLN A 133 -2.76 6.45 -6.13
C GLN A 133 -3.52 7.67 -6.68
N GLU A 134 -2.89 8.84 -6.72
CA GLU A 134 -3.51 10.07 -7.19
C GLU A 134 -3.60 10.18 -8.72
N SER A 135 -2.54 9.81 -9.45
CA SER A 135 -2.46 10.05 -10.89
C SER A 135 -1.86 8.91 -11.72
N MET A 136 -1.48 7.80 -11.08
CA MET A 136 -0.63 6.76 -11.69
C MET A 136 0.66 7.36 -12.28
N TRP A 137 1.24 8.34 -11.57
CA TRP A 137 2.40 9.14 -11.98
C TRP A 137 2.21 9.87 -13.32
N GLN A 138 1.05 10.48 -13.53
CA GLN A 138 0.77 11.30 -14.71
C GLN A 138 0.63 12.77 -14.31
N PRO A 139 1.54 13.66 -14.75
CA PRO A 139 1.56 15.05 -14.30
C PRO A 139 0.42 15.90 -14.84
N GLU A 140 -0.25 15.45 -15.91
CA GLU A 140 -1.29 16.23 -16.61
C GLU A 140 -2.72 15.80 -16.24
N VAL A 141 -2.89 14.91 -15.24
CA VAL A 141 -4.22 14.47 -14.80
C VAL A 141 -5.02 15.64 -14.24
N THR A 142 -6.28 15.72 -14.66
CA THR A 142 -7.24 16.72 -14.18
C THR A 142 -8.55 16.05 -13.82
N SER A 143 -9.19 16.53 -12.75
CA SER A 143 -10.50 16.06 -12.31
C SER A 143 -11.57 17.14 -12.45
N LYS A 144 -12.83 16.72 -12.63
CA LYS A 144 -14.02 17.57 -12.56
C LYS A 144 -14.18 18.23 -11.18
N THR A 145 -13.60 17.65 -10.12
CA THR A 145 -13.61 18.21 -8.77
C THR A 145 -12.54 19.30 -8.53
N GLY A 146 -11.75 19.64 -9.55
CA GLY A 146 -10.82 20.77 -9.52
C GLY A 146 -9.42 20.47 -9.01
N VAL A 147 -9.13 19.23 -8.61
CA VAL A 147 -7.76 18.73 -8.36
C VAL A 147 -7.01 18.45 -9.66
N ARG A 148 -5.70 18.70 -9.68
CA ARG A 148 -4.84 18.56 -10.86
C ARG A 148 -3.41 18.17 -10.49
N GLY A 149 -2.72 17.54 -11.42
CA GLY A 149 -1.29 17.27 -11.30
C GLY A 149 -0.95 15.89 -10.74
N LEU A 150 0.34 15.60 -10.68
CA LEU A 150 0.86 14.31 -10.22
C LEU A 150 0.38 13.93 -8.81
N MET A 151 0.34 14.91 -7.89
CA MET A 151 -0.13 14.75 -6.50
C MET A 151 -1.58 15.25 -6.28
N MET A 152 -2.30 15.55 -7.37
CA MET A 152 -3.72 15.95 -7.36
C MET A 152 -4.06 17.08 -6.37
N LEU A 153 -3.33 18.18 -6.45
CA LEU A 153 -3.52 19.33 -5.58
C LEU A 153 -4.74 20.16 -6.00
N THR A 154 -5.52 20.63 -5.02
CA THR A 154 -6.49 21.71 -5.25
C THR A 154 -5.75 23.02 -5.53
N GLN A 155 -6.43 24.01 -6.11
CA GLN A 155 -5.83 25.34 -6.33
C GLN A 155 -5.41 25.99 -5.00
N ARG A 156 -6.26 25.88 -3.97
CA ARG A 156 -6.00 26.43 -2.63
C ARG A 156 -4.77 25.77 -1.99
N THR A 157 -4.69 24.44 -2.07
CA THR A 157 -3.54 23.69 -1.53
C THR A 157 -2.26 24.05 -2.27
N ALA A 158 -2.31 24.14 -3.61
CA ALA A 158 -1.16 24.53 -4.41
C ALA A 158 -0.63 25.91 -4.01
N GLN A 159 -1.51 26.92 -3.89
CA GLN A 159 -1.12 28.26 -3.43
C GLN A 159 -0.51 28.22 -2.03
N ALA A 160 -1.14 27.52 -1.08
CA ALA A 160 -0.65 27.41 0.29
C ALA A 160 0.74 26.75 0.38
N MET A 161 1.06 25.83 -0.54
CA MET A 161 2.33 25.10 -0.58
C MET A 161 3.39 25.72 -1.50
N GLY A 162 3.10 26.89 -2.10
CA GLY A 162 4.02 27.58 -3.00
C GLY A 162 4.14 26.97 -4.40
N VAL A 163 3.10 26.28 -4.87
CA VAL A 163 3.03 25.68 -6.21
C VAL A 163 2.39 26.67 -7.18
N SER A 164 3.18 27.15 -8.14
CA SER A 164 2.76 28.06 -9.21
C SER A 164 2.10 27.33 -10.39
N ASN A 165 2.60 26.12 -10.72
CA ASN A 165 2.05 25.27 -11.78
C ASN A 165 1.79 23.86 -11.24
N ARG A 166 0.51 23.48 -11.12
CA ARG A 166 0.11 22.14 -10.64
C ARG A 166 0.45 21.01 -11.61
N LEU A 167 0.61 21.31 -12.90
CA LEU A 167 0.94 20.34 -13.95
C LEU A 167 2.45 20.14 -14.10
N ASP A 168 3.27 20.98 -13.45
CA ASP A 168 4.70 20.73 -13.35
C ASP A 168 4.96 19.60 -12.34
N PRO A 169 5.55 18.45 -12.75
CA PRO A 169 5.71 17.29 -11.88
C PRO A 169 6.54 17.60 -10.63
N LYS A 170 7.60 18.41 -10.78
CA LYS A 170 8.49 18.77 -9.67
C LYS A 170 7.75 19.59 -8.61
N GLN A 171 7.02 20.63 -9.02
CA GLN A 171 6.23 21.46 -8.12
C GLN A 171 5.05 20.68 -7.52
N SER A 172 4.39 19.83 -8.31
CA SER A 172 3.30 18.98 -7.83
C SER A 172 3.78 18.04 -6.71
N ILE A 173 4.92 17.36 -6.92
CA ILE A 173 5.55 16.48 -5.91
C ILE A 173 5.96 17.29 -4.67
N GLN A 174 6.59 18.44 -4.85
CA GLN A 174 6.98 19.31 -3.73
C GLN A 174 5.77 19.73 -2.88
N GLY A 175 4.72 20.23 -3.53
CA GLY A 175 3.52 20.71 -2.85
C GLY A 175 2.77 19.58 -2.15
N GLY A 176 2.67 18.42 -2.80
CA GLY A 176 2.07 17.22 -2.20
C GLY A 176 2.83 16.72 -0.98
N ALA A 177 4.16 16.67 -1.05
CA ALA A 177 5.02 16.26 0.06
C ALA A 177 4.85 17.20 1.27
N LYS A 178 4.96 18.51 1.04
CA LYS A 178 4.73 19.53 2.08
C LYS A 178 3.34 19.44 2.68
N TYR A 179 2.32 19.27 1.86
CA TYR A 179 0.94 19.19 2.33
C TYR A 179 0.69 17.95 3.18
N PHE A 180 1.20 16.79 2.74
CA PHE A 180 1.15 15.55 3.51
C PHE A 180 1.83 15.70 4.88
N MET A 181 3.03 16.27 4.92
CA MET A 181 3.74 16.49 6.18
C MET A 181 3.07 17.52 7.07
N LYS A 182 2.49 18.58 6.50
CA LYS A 182 1.67 19.53 7.24
C LYS A 182 0.49 18.83 7.93
N ILE A 183 -0.27 18.02 7.20
CA ILE A 183 -1.38 17.24 7.77
C ILE A 183 -0.86 16.34 8.88
N LYS A 184 0.22 15.61 8.64
CA LYS A 184 0.83 14.69 9.61
C LYS A 184 1.32 15.39 10.87
N ALA A 185 1.79 16.63 10.77
CA ALA A 185 2.21 17.45 11.92
C ALA A 185 1.00 17.95 12.73
N GLU A 186 -0.11 18.27 12.07
CA GLU A 186 -1.35 18.77 12.71
C GLU A 186 -2.17 17.68 13.43
N LEU A 187 -1.83 16.40 13.25
CA LEU A 187 -2.49 15.30 13.96
C LEU A 187 -2.20 15.35 15.47
N ASP A 188 -3.20 14.94 16.25
CA ASP A 188 -3.10 14.75 17.71
C ASP A 188 -1.87 13.92 18.11
N ASP A 189 -1.10 14.40 19.08
CA ASP A 189 0.15 13.78 19.54
C ASP A 189 -0.05 12.38 20.13
N SER A 190 -1.27 12.03 20.55
CA SER A 190 -1.60 10.68 21.02
C SER A 190 -1.63 9.64 19.89
N ILE A 191 -1.60 10.06 18.62
CA ILE A 191 -1.52 9.18 17.45
C ILE A 191 -0.04 8.96 17.12
N GLN A 192 0.44 7.74 17.41
CA GLN A 192 1.82 7.32 17.25
C GLN A 192 2.06 6.57 15.93
N GLU A 193 3.32 6.47 15.50
CA GLU A 193 3.66 5.63 14.34
C GLU A 193 3.47 4.13 14.63
N PRO A 194 3.15 3.30 13.62
CA PRO A 194 2.92 3.65 12.21
C PRO A 194 1.52 4.20 11.92
N ASP A 195 0.61 4.21 12.91
CA ASP A 195 -0.77 4.65 12.75
C ASP A 195 -0.84 6.11 12.27
N ARG A 196 0.01 7.00 12.80
CA ARG A 196 0.07 8.43 12.45
C ARG A 196 0.17 8.67 10.93
N THR A 197 0.99 7.88 10.25
CA THR A 197 1.10 7.93 8.78
C THR A 197 -0.22 7.58 8.09
N TRP A 198 -0.95 6.56 8.57
CA TRP A 198 -2.24 6.15 8.00
C TRP A 198 -3.35 7.17 8.26
N PHE A 199 -3.37 7.78 9.44
CA PHE A 199 -4.26 8.91 9.74
C PHE A 199 -3.96 10.09 8.82
N ALA A 200 -2.69 10.41 8.58
CA ALA A 200 -2.31 11.52 7.70
C ALA A 200 -2.77 11.28 6.26
N LEU A 201 -2.65 10.05 5.75
CA LEU A 201 -3.17 9.67 4.43
C LEU A 201 -4.70 9.76 4.35
N ALA A 202 -5.41 9.35 5.40
CA ALA A 202 -6.86 9.48 5.45
C ALA A 202 -7.28 10.96 5.43
N ALA A 203 -6.63 11.81 6.25
CA ALA A 203 -6.88 13.25 6.26
C ALA A 203 -6.47 13.94 4.96
N TYR A 204 -5.44 13.46 4.25
CA TYR A 204 -5.08 13.95 2.92
C TYR A 204 -6.25 13.78 1.94
N ASN A 205 -6.94 12.64 2.00
CA ASN A 205 -8.06 12.32 1.11
C ASN A 205 -9.40 12.95 1.52
N VAL A 206 -9.81 12.79 2.79
CA VAL A 206 -11.15 13.20 3.26
C VAL A 206 -11.14 14.51 4.07
N GLY A 207 -9.96 15.04 4.40
CA GLY A 207 -9.80 16.22 5.24
C GLY A 207 -9.78 15.90 6.75
N SER A 208 -9.01 16.66 7.51
CA SER A 208 -8.81 16.45 8.96
C SER A 208 -10.10 16.56 9.78
N GLY A 209 -11.07 17.38 9.34
CA GLY A 209 -12.35 17.54 10.03
C GLY A 209 -13.16 16.23 10.05
N HIS A 210 -13.32 15.58 8.90
CA HIS A 210 -14.03 14.31 8.82
C HIS A 210 -13.23 13.15 9.45
N LEU A 211 -11.90 13.20 9.43
CA LEU A 211 -11.09 12.25 10.19
C LEU A 211 -11.35 12.36 11.70
N GLU A 212 -11.47 13.59 12.22
CA GLU A 212 -11.77 13.82 13.63
C GLU A 212 -13.18 13.37 14.02
N ASP A 213 -14.16 13.55 13.12
CA ASP A 213 -15.50 12.98 13.29
C ASP A 213 -15.43 11.45 13.41
N ALA A 214 -14.63 10.77 12.58
CA ALA A 214 -14.44 9.32 12.68
C ALA A 214 -13.74 8.89 13.99
N ARG A 215 -12.76 9.65 14.48
CA ARG A 215 -12.14 9.43 15.80
C ARG A 215 -13.14 9.59 16.94
N THR A 216 -13.98 10.62 16.87
CA THR A 216 -15.04 10.87 17.85
C THR A 216 -16.05 9.71 17.87
N LEU A 217 -16.47 9.24 16.69
CA LEU A 217 -17.32 8.05 16.58
C LEU A 217 -16.65 6.80 17.16
N ALA A 218 -15.35 6.58 16.89
CA ALA A 218 -14.62 5.44 17.45
C ALA A 218 -14.63 5.46 18.99
N LYS A 219 -14.39 6.62 19.59
CA LYS A 219 -14.44 6.80 21.05
C LYS A 219 -15.84 6.51 21.61
N ARG A 220 -16.91 6.96 20.94
CA ARG A 220 -18.31 6.68 21.34
C ARG A 220 -18.63 5.19 21.29
N GLU A 221 -18.09 4.50 20.29
CA GLU A 221 -18.22 3.05 20.12
C GLU A 221 -17.26 2.24 21.00
N LYS A 222 -16.60 2.90 21.98
CA LYS A 222 -15.63 2.29 22.91
C LYS A 222 -14.43 1.63 22.19
N LEU A 223 -14.10 2.09 20.99
CA LEU A 223 -12.91 1.71 20.25
C LEU A 223 -11.75 2.69 20.54
N ASN A 224 -10.53 2.33 20.12
CA ASN A 224 -9.38 3.21 20.32
C ASN A 224 -9.28 4.28 19.20
N PRO A 225 -9.47 5.59 19.50
CA PRO A 225 -9.45 6.64 18.49
C PRO A 225 -8.04 6.94 17.94
N ASN A 226 -7.00 6.30 18.48
CA ASN A 226 -5.61 6.47 18.08
C ASN A 226 -5.07 5.24 17.33
N LYS A 227 -5.92 4.24 17.06
CA LYS A 227 -5.58 3.07 16.25
C LYS A 227 -6.30 3.13 14.91
N TRP A 228 -5.52 3.09 13.83
CA TRP A 228 -6.03 3.17 12.46
C TRP A 228 -7.03 2.06 12.18
N LEU A 229 -6.78 0.85 12.67
CA LEU A 229 -7.66 -0.30 12.47
C LEU A 229 -9.05 -0.14 13.08
N ASP A 230 -9.18 0.71 14.10
CA ASP A 230 -10.47 1.02 14.71
C ASP A 230 -11.14 2.20 14.01
N VAL A 231 -10.40 3.28 13.78
CA VAL A 231 -10.95 4.47 13.10
C VAL A 231 -11.34 4.18 11.65
N LYS A 232 -10.62 3.28 10.94
CA LYS A 232 -11.00 2.85 9.58
C LYS A 232 -12.39 2.22 9.52
N LYS A 233 -12.86 1.58 10.61
CA LYS A 233 -14.21 0.99 10.70
C LYS A 233 -15.29 2.08 10.80
N MET A 234 -14.92 3.24 11.33
CA MET A 234 -15.84 4.36 11.55
C MET A 234 -15.96 5.27 10.32
N LEU A 235 -14.89 5.43 9.54
CA LEU A 235 -14.90 6.29 8.35
C LEU A 235 -16.10 6.00 7.41
N PRO A 236 -16.40 4.75 7.00
CA PRO A 236 -17.57 4.46 6.14
C PRO A 236 -18.91 4.86 6.75
N ARG A 237 -19.02 4.97 8.08
CA ARG A 237 -20.25 5.41 8.74
C ARG A 237 -20.56 6.89 8.46
N LEU A 238 -19.58 7.71 8.09
CA LEU A 238 -19.80 9.12 7.73
C LEU A 238 -20.63 9.31 6.45
N SER A 239 -20.86 8.27 5.66
CA SER A 239 -21.80 8.33 4.52
C SER A 239 -23.24 8.00 4.92
N GLN A 240 -23.46 7.54 6.15
CA GLN A 240 -24.74 7.07 6.64
C GLN A 240 -25.41 8.12 7.53
N LYS A 241 -26.62 8.53 7.16
CA LYS A 241 -27.39 9.60 7.83
C LYS A 241 -27.59 9.41 9.33
N GLN A 242 -27.77 8.18 9.77
CA GLN A 242 -27.91 7.83 11.19
C GLN A 242 -26.66 8.17 12.00
N TRP A 243 -25.48 8.17 11.38
CA TRP A 243 -24.19 8.44 12.02
C TRP A 243 -23.73 9.88 11.82
N TYR A 244 -23.65 10.36 10.56
CA TYR A 244 -23.03 11.66 10.27
C TYR A 244 -23.78 12.85 10.88
N ARG A 245 -25.10 12.74 11.10
CA ARG A 245 -25.89 13.80 11.76
C ARG A 245 -25.44 14.08 13.19
N GLN A 246 -24.73 13.15 13.82
CA GLN A 246 -24.22 13.27 15.18
C GLN A 246 -22.77 13.80 15.24
N THR A 247 -22.23 14.20 14.09
CA THR A 247 -20.83 14.61 13.90
C THR A 247 -20.75 16.09 13.52
N LYS A 248 -19.59 16.72 13.72
CA LYS A 248 -19.46 18.18 13.57
C LYS A 248 -19.45 18.60 12.10
N TYR A 249 -18.75 17.86 11.25
CA TYR A 249 -18.58 18.18 9.83
C TYR A 249 -19.58 17.44 8.94
N GLY A 250 -20.30 16.45 9.47
CA GLY A 250 -21.44 15.84 8.80
C GLY A 250 -21.02 14.83 7.73
N TYR A 251 -21.77 14.81 6.62
CA TYR A 251 -21.63 13.80 5.59
C TYR A 251 -20.24 13.82 4.94
N ALA A 252 -19.65 12.64 4.79
CA ALA A 252 -18.47 12.42 3.96
C ALA A 252 -18.52 11.04 3.27
N ARG A 253 -17.84 10.91 2.14
CA ARG A 253 -17.66 9.62 1.45
C ARG A 253 -16.58 8.78 2.13
N GLY A 254 -16.78 8.42 3.40
CA GLY A 254 -15.73 7.81 4.21
C GLY A 254 -15.30 6.39 3.83
N GLY A 255 -15.91 5.76 2.82
CA GLY A 255 -15.34 4.55 2.19
C GLY A 255 -14.09 4.86 1.34
N GLU A 256 -14.11 5.98 0.61
CA GLU A 256 -13.00 6.41 -0.26
C GLU A 256 -11.64 6.51 0.47
N PRO A 257 -11.52 7.16 1.66
CA PRO A 257 -10.24 7.23 2.37
C PRO A 257 -9.74 5.87 2.88
N VAL A 258 -10.63 4.92 3.17
CA VAL A 258 -10.22 3.57 3.58
C VAL A 258 -9.53 2.85 2.42
N HIS A 259 -10.12 2.91 1.22
CA HIS A 259 -9.53 2.36 0.01
C HIS A 259 -8.24 3.09 -0.38
N PHE A 260 -8.24 4.43 -0.30
CA PHE A 260 -7.07 5.26 -0.59
C PHE A 260 -5.86 4.87 0.27
N VAL A 261 -6.04 4.77 1.59
CA VAL A 261 -4.97 4.35 2.52
C VAL A 261 -4.53 2.92 2.24
N ALA A 262 -5.47 2.00 2.00
CA ALA A 262 -5.13 0.62 1.71
C ALA A 262 -4.27 0.48 0.45
N ASN A 263 -4.64 1.16 -0.63
CA ASN A 263 -3.88 1.11 -1.89
C ASN A 263 -2.49 1.73 -1.76
N ILE A 264 -2.36 2.88 -1.11
CA ILE A 264 -1.05 3.53 -0.90
C ILE A 264 -0.13 2.64 -0.09
N ARG A 265 -0.64 1.97 0.95
CA ARG A 265 0.15 1.00 1.72
C ARG A 265 0.69 -0.12 0.83
N ARG A 266 -0.13 -0.68 -0.06
CA ARG A 266 0.33 -1.70 -1.00
C ARG A 266 1.41 -1.18 -1.93
N TYR A 267 1.18 -0.04 -2.61
CA TYR A 267 2.20 0.52 -3.50
C TYR A 267 3.49 0.84 -2.74
N TYR A 268 3.39 1.29 -1.50
CA TYR A 268 4.55 1.54 -0.64
C TYR A 268 5.29 0.26 -0.27
N ASP A 269 4.58 -0.80 0.11
CA ASP A 269 5.17 -2.11 0.41
C ASP A 269 5.89 -2.68 -0.83
N ILE A 270 5.25 -2.60 -2.01
CA ILE A 270 5.82 -3.02 -3.31
C ILE A 270 7.08 -2.23 -3.65
N LEU A 271 7.02 -0.89 -3.55
CA LEU A 271 8.18 -0.03 -3.81
C LEU A 271 9.30 -0.30 -2.81
N THR A 272 8.96 -0.57 -1.55
CA THR A 272 9.94 -0.91 -0.50
C THR A 272 10.68 -2.18 -0.86
N TRP A 273 9.97 -3.21 -1.30
CA TRP A 273 10.56 -4.49 -1.70
C TRP A 273 11.47 -4.34 -2.94
N VAL A 274 10.99 -3.70 -4.01
CA VAL A 274 11.77 -3.54 -5.27
C VAL A 274 13.06 -2.72 -5.08
N THR A 275 13.09 -1.87 -4.05
CA THR A 275 14.21 -0.95 -3.78
C THR A 275 15.11 -1.41 -2.64
N GLN A 276 14.77 -2.52 -1.96
CA GLN A 276 15.68 -3.11 -1.00
C GLN A 276 16.90 -3.67 -1.75
N PRO A 277 18.13 -3.45 -1.26
CA PRO A 277 19.27 -4.19 -1.74
C PRO A 277 18.96 -5.68 -1.55
N GLN A 278 18.92 -6.44 -2.63
CA GLN A 278 18.85 -7.90 -2.53
C GLN A 278 20.03 -8.31 -1.66
N LEU A 279 19.73 -8.87 -0.49
CA LEU A 279 20.69 -9.32 0.51
C LEU A 279 21.41 -10.58 0.02
N GLU A 280 21.76 -10.68 -1.25
CA GLU A 280 22.32 -11.88 -1.86
C GLU A 280 23.28 -11.51 -2.98
N GLY A 281 24.53 -11.96 -2.80
CA GLY A 281 25.46 -12.32 -3.87
C GLY A 281 25.92 -11.21 -4.79
N GLN A 282 27.22 -10.91 -4.75
CA GLN A 282 27.90 -10.13 -5.78
C GLN A 282 27.46 -10.54 -7.19
N VAL A 283 26.93 -9.56 -7.94
CA VAL A 283 27.15 -9.19 -9.35
C VAL A 283 25.81 -8.81 -10.00
N ALA A 284 25.43 -7.54 -9.84
CA ALA A 284 24.88 -6.70 -10.89
C ALA A 284 24.86 -5.25 -10.38
N GLU A 285 25.56 -4.37 -11.07
CA GLU A 285 25.62 -2.95 -10.74
C GLU A 285 24.22 -2.31 -10.70
N GLY A 286 23.85 -1.75 -9.56
CA GLY A 286 23.14 -0.47 -9.45
C GLY A 286 21.70 -0.33 -9.97
N ASN A 287 21.06 -1.36 -10.53
CA ASN A 287 19.74 -1.22 -11.13
C ASN A 287 18.64 -1.78 -10.21
N LEU A 288 17.56 -1.01 -10.01
CA LEU A 288 16.33 -1.50 -9.38
C LEU A 288 15.91 -2.82 -10.07
N HIS A 289 15.44 -3.80 -9.31
CA HIS A 289 14.85 -5.00 -9.91
C HIS A 289 13.48 -4.64 -10.50
N VAL A 290 13.47 -4.25 -11.78
CA VAL A 290 12.23 -3.82 -12.44
C VAL A 290 11.61 -5.01 -13.20
N PRO A 291 10.35 -5.39 -12.93
CA PRO A 291 9.65 -6.54 -13.53
C PRO A 291 9.70 -6.62 -15.06
N GLY A 292 10.07 -7.72 -15.70
CA GLY A 292 10.07 -7.84 -17.16
C GLY A 292 8.66 -7.85 -17.76
N VAL A 293 8.12 -6.72 -18.22
CA VAL A 293 6.74 -6.72 -18.75
C VAL A 293 6.66 -7.14 -20.21
N ASN A 294 5.98 -8.27 -20.50
CA ASN A 294 5.65 -8.67 -21.87
C ASN A 294 4.75 -7.62 -22.56
N LYS A 295 4.95 -7.40 -23.86
CA LYS A 295 4.25 -6.36 -24.65
C LYS A 295 2.77 -6.67 -24.88
N THR A 296 2.34 -7.91 -24.69
CA THR A 296 0.95 -8.33 -24.83
C THR A 296 0.17 -8.09 -23.54
N LYS A 297 -0.82 -7.19 -23.60
CA LYS A 297 -1.70 -6.90 -22.46
C LYS A 297 -2.54 -8.16 -22.14
N PRO A 298 -2.65 -8.57 -20.87
CA PRO A 298 -3.52 -9.68 -20.49
C PRO A 298 -4.98 -9.37 -20.79
N ALA A 299 -5.75 -10.38 -21.20
CA ALA A 299 -7.20 -10.27 -21.31
C ALA A 299 -7.83 -10.06 -19.92
N GLU A 300 -8.82 -9.17 -19.80
CA GLU A 300 -9.66 -9.10 -18.60
C GLU A 300 -10.43 -10.41 -18.48
N GLN A 301 -10.01 -11.29 -17.58
CA GLN A 301 -10.86 -12.37 -17.11
C GLN A 301 -11.63 -11.85 -15.89
N SER A 302 -12.96 -11.87 -15.99
CA SER A 302 -13.86 -11.67 -14.86
C SER A 302 -13.42 -12.58 -13.71
N PRO A 303 -13.53 -12.15 -12.44
CA PRO A 303 -13.32 -13.06 -11.32
C PRO A 303 -14.20 -14.30 -11.51
N PRO A 304 -13.75 -15.51 -11.13
CA PRO A 304 -14.67 -16.63 -11.02
C PRO A 304 -15.82 -16.22 -10.10
N MET A 305 -17.05 -16.52 -10.53
CA MET A 305 -18.28 -16.21 -9.80
C MET A 305 -18.27 -16.77 -8.38
#